data_AF-A0A8L7TGB6-F1
#
_entry.id   AF-A0A8L7TGB6-F1
#
_cell.length_a   1.000
_cell.length_b   1.000
_cell.length_c   1.000
_cell.angle_alpha   90.00
_cell.angle_beta   90.00
_cell.angle_gamma   90.00
#
_symmetry.space_group_name_H-M   'P 1'
#
loop_
_entity.id
_entity.type
_entity.pdbx_description
1 polymer ?
#
loop_
_entity_poly.entity_id
_entity_poly.type
_entity_poly.pdbx_seq_one_letter_code
_entity_poly.pdbx_strand_id
1 'polypeptide(L)'
;MTHTVVFITCLTLVLSATHCLERQDCERHYQLKQFGAYTYCYRMHVIDKSDTIKIIDESHCRKTSRFSTISSISLRNKEEYEFVKMLYRSFHQLVRPIPLLIGLTYKNGRFHWFDRSPFNYTDFLGIGYKSHFSLYKKGDCRRIFLHSRIIHGDRKYYTFDVDCNAQFQQYFVLCRYQLPPPPSKDFYRIIS
;
A
#
# COMPACT_ATOMS: atom_id res chain seq x y z
N MET A 1 -0.88 -3.99 56.78
CA MET A 1 -0.39 -5.01 55.82
C MET A 1 -1.39 -5.08 54.69
N THR A 2 -0.92 -4.88 53.47
CA THR A 2 -1.70 -4.64 52.25
C THR A 2 -2.46 -5.88 51.78
N HIS A 3 -3.78 -5.75 51.61
CA HIS A 3 -4.62 -6.76 51.00
C HIS A 3 -4.43 -6.74 49.47
N THR A 4 -3.74 -7.75 48.95
CA THR A 4 -3.64 -7.98 47.50
C THR A 4 -4.77 -8.90 47.08
N VAL A 5 -5.73 -8.36 46.32
CA VAL A 5 -6.76 -9.12 45.63
C VAL A 5 -6.13 -9.70 44.35
N VAL A 6 -5.96 -11.02 44.30
CA VAL A 6 -5.57 -11.73 43.07
C VAL A 6 -6.84 -12.30 42.45
N PHE A 7 -7.21 -11.78 41.29
CA PHE A 7 -8.32 -12.32 40.49
C PHE A 7 -7.96 -13.71 39.97
N ILE A 8 -8.57 -14.73 40.56
CA ILE A 8 -8.59 -16.10 40.05
C ILE A 8 -9.72 -16.19 39.03
N THR A 9 -9.38 -16.14 37.74
CA THR A 9 -10.26 -16.61 36.67
C THR A 9 -9.47 -17.51 35.74
N CYS A 10 -9.38 -18.79 36.10
CA CYS A 10 -9.01 -19.84 35.16
C CYS A 10 -9.88 -21.06 35.45
N LEU A 11 -11.09 -21.06 34.87
CA LEU A 11 -11.97 -22.21 34.80
C LEU A 11 -11.40 -23.19 33.75
N THR A 12 -10.76 -24.22 34.30
CA THR A 12 -10.69 -25.63 33.88
C THR A 12 -11.21 -26.06 32.50
N LEU A 13 -10.34 -26.82 31.81
CA LEU A 13 -10.63 -28.03 31.01
C LEU A 13 -11.37 -27.86 29.67
N VAL A 14 -10.60 -27.52 28.62
CA VAL A 14 -10.76 -28.13 27.29
C VAL A 14 -9.38 -28.39 26.68
N LEU A 15 -8.85 -29.59 26.94
CA LEU A 15 -7.71 -30.20 26.25
C LEU A 15 -8.18 -30.72 24.87
N SER A 16 -8.59 -29.83 23.97
CA SER A 16 -8.81 -30.20 22.57
C SER A 16 -8.29 -29.12 21.63
N ALA A 17 -7.16 -29.44 21.00
CA ALA A 17 -6.81 -29.05 19.64
C ALA A 17 -7.02 -27.57 19.23
N THR A 18 -6.75 -26.62 20.13
CA THR A 18 -6.33 -25.30 19.70
C THR A 18 -4.85 -25.40 19.32
N HIS A 19 -4.57 -25.99 18.16
CA HIS A 19 -3.48 -25.46 17.37
C HIS A 19 -3.76 -23.97 17.27
N CYS A 20 -3.04 -23.14 18.03
CA CYS A 20 -3.04 -21.71 17.82
C CYS A 20 -2.75 -21.54 16.33
N LEU A 21 -3.79 -21.25 15.55
CA LEU A 21 -3.63 -20.84 14.17
C LEU A 21 -2.63 -19.71 14.25
N GLU A 22 -1.41 -19.95 13.77
CA GLU A 22 -0.35 -18.96 13.76
C GLU A 22 -0.93 -17.79 12.97
N ARG A 23 -1.33 -16.74 13.68
CA ARG A 23 -2.05 -15.62 13.10
C ARG A 23 -1.08 -15.02 12.09
N GLN A 24 -1.34 -15.25 10.80
CA GLN A 24 -0.47 -14.72 9.75
C GLN A 24 -0.42 -13.21 9.95
N ASP A 25 0.77 -12.76 10.28
CA ASP A 25 1.06 -11.35 10.51
C ASP A 25 1.98 -10.86 9.41
N CYS A 26 2.04 -9.56 9.27
CA CYS A 26 2.94 -8.94 8.33
C CYS A 26 4.41 -9.17 8.76
N GLU A 27 5.30 -9.32 7.78
CA GLU A 27 6.75 -9.13 7.97
C GLU A 27 7.03 -7.84 8.76
N ARG A 28 8.13 -7.85 9.52
CA ARG A 28 8.48 -6.76 10.44
C ARG A 28 8.40 -5.37 9.77
N HIS A 29 7.81 -4.40 10.47
CA HIS A 29 7.61 -3.00 10.04
C HIS A 29 6.58 -2.76 8.95
N TYR A 30 5.88 -3.79 8.47
CA TYR A 30 4.69 -3.60 7.66
C TYR A 30 3.47 -3.37 8.56
N GLN A 31 2.59 -2.48 8.11
CA GLN A 31 1.33 -2.18 8.77
C GLN A 31 0.22 -3.03 8.15
N LEU A 32 -0.49 -3.76 9.01
CA LEU A 32 -1.60 -4.61 8.62
C LEU A 32 -2.88 -3.79 8.43
N LYS A 33 -3.60 -4.03 7.33
CA LYS A 33 -4.93 -3.47 7.11
C LYS A 33 -5.79 -4.44 6.31
N GLN A 34 -7.01 -4.65 6.79
CA GLN A 34 -8.02 -5.49 6.14
C GLN A 34 -8.95 -4.62 5.27
N PHE A 35 -9.26 -5.12 4.07
CA PHE A 35 -10.25 -4.57 3.14
C PHE A 35 -11.17 -5.71 2.70
N GLY A 36 -12.38 -5.76 3.25
CA GLY A 36 -13.31 -6.88 3.04
C GLY A 36 -12.73 -8.20 3.58
N ALA A 37 -12.73 -9.23 2.73
CA ALA A 37 -12.21 -10.56 3.08
C ALA A 37 -10.67 -10.68 3.00
N TYR A 38 -9.99 -9.64 2.54
CA TYR A 38 -8.56 -9.70 2.25
C TYR A 38 -7.75 -8.83 3.22
N THR A 39 -6.62 -9.37 3.67
CA THR A 39 -5.68 -8.67 4.53
C THR A 39 -4.42 -8.32 3.74
N TYR A 40 -3.96 -7.08 3.90
CA TYR A 40 -2.79 -6.55 3.21
C TYR A 40 -1.81 -5.96 4.21
N CYS A 41 -0.54 -5.96 3.80
CA CYS A 41 0.57 -5.46 4.57
C CYS A 41 1.24 -4.32 3.81
N TYR A 42 1.42 -3.17 4.44
CA TYR A 42 1.90 -1.94 3.81
C TYR A 42 3.19 -1.43 4.45
N ARG A 43 4.16 -0.99 3.66
CA ARG A 43 5.37 -0.33 4.18
C ARG A 43 5.82 0.81 3.30
N MET A 44 6.01 1.98 3.93
CA MET A 44 6.56 3.16 3.29
C MET A 44 8.10 3.08 3.28
N HIS A 45 8.70 3.42 2.16
CA HIS A 45 10.14 3.51 1.96
C HIS A 45 10.49 4.90 1.44
N VAL A 46 11.65 5.42 1.86
CA VAL A 46 12.23 6.65 1.32
C VAL A 46 13.28 6.28 0.29
N ILE A 47 13.19 6.85 -0.90
CA ILE A 47 14.19 6.70 -1.94
C ILE A 47 14.89 8.05 -2.10
N ASP A 48 16.16 8.12 -1.69
CA ASP A 48 16.96 9.35 -1.70
C ASP A 48 18.13 9.31 -2.69
N LYS A 49 17.92 8.60 -3.81
CA LYS A 49 18.87 8.55 -4.92
C LYS A 49 18.18 8.97 -6.21
N SER A 50 18.91 9.64 -7.09
CA SER A 50 18.46 9.91 -8.45
C SER A 50 18.50 8.63 -9.27
N ASP A 51 17.37 8.22 -9.84
CA ASP A 51 17.25 7.05 -10.70
C ASP A 51 16.10 7.25 -11.70
N THR A 52 16.07 6.46 -12.76
CA THR A 52 14.98 6.49 -13.74
C THR A 52 13.70 5.91 -13.14
N ILE A 53 12.62 6.69 -13.14
CA ILE A 53 11.39 6.35 -12.41
C ILE A 53 10.51 5.26 -13.05
N LYS A 54 10.88 4.78 -14.25
CA LYS A 54 10.08 3.87 -15.07
C LYS A 54 9.55 2.64 -14.34
N ILE A 55 10.39 1.97 -13.54
CA ILE A 55 10.06 0.74 -12.80
C ILE A 55 10.68 0.67 -11.40
N ILE A 56 11.30 1.76 -10.94
CA ILE A 56 12.18 1.74 -9.77
C ILE A 56 11.44 1.37 -8.48
N ASP A 57 10.21 1.84 -8.32
CA ASP A 57 9.36 1.53 -7.18
C ASP A 57 8.97 0.06 -7.13
N GLU A 58 8.58 -0.52 -8.27
CA GLU A 58 8.26 -1.94 -8.36
C GLU A 58 9.49 -2.81 -8.09
N SER A 59 10.62 -2.50 -8.74
CA SER A 59 11.88 -3.21 -8.51
C SER A 59 12.32 -3.13 -7.05
N HIS A 60 12.12 -1.98 -6.40
CA HIS A 60 12.40 -1.80 -4.98
C HIS A 60 11.49 -2.67 -4.13
N CYS A 61 10.17 -2.62 -4.33
CA CYS A 61 9.22 -3.42 -3.55
C CYS A 61 9.48 -4.93 -3.69
N ARG A 62 9.83 -5.42 -4.88
CA ARG A 62 10.17 -6.84 -5.09
C ARG A 62 11.38 -7.31 -4.28
N LYS A 63 12.24 -6.40 -3.82
CA LYS A 63 13.41 -6.72 -2.99
C LYS A 63 13.13 -6.64 -1.50
N THR A 64 12.01 -6.07 -1.07
CA THR A 64 11.73 -5.79 0.35
C THR A 64 10.95 -6.88 1.06
N SER A 65 10.35 -7.81 0.31
CA SER A 65 9.51 -8.88 0.86
C SER A 65 9.67 -10.18 0.07
N ARG A 66 9.45 -11.32 0.74
CA ARG A 66 9.45 -12.63 0.08
C ARG A 66 8.11 -13.00 -0.55
N PHE A 67 7.04 -12.25 -0.24
CA PHE A 67 5.72 -12.53 -0.78
C PHE A 67 5.66 -12.21 -2.28
N SER A 68 5.25 -13.17 -3.10
CA SER A 68 5.11 -13.00 -4.56
C SER A 68 4.07 -11.96 -4.96
N THR A 69 3.17 -11.58 -4.05
CA THR A 69 2.15 -10.54 -4.25
C THR A 69 2.64 -9.13 -3.91
N ILE A 70 3.89 -8.97 -3.43
CA ILE A 70 4.48 -7.65 -3.15
C ILE A 70 4.54 -6.81 -4.43
N SER A 71 4.12 -5.55 -4.35
CA SER A 71 4.12 -4.62 -5.47
C SER A 71 4.18 -3.19 -4.94
N SER A 72 4.57 -2.26 -5.80
CA SER A 72 4.25 -0.85 -5.60
C SER A 72 2.72 -0.66 -5.54
N ILE A 73 2.28 0.28 -4.71
CA ILE A 73 0.87 0.44 -4.33
C ILE A 73 -0.05 0.70 -5.53
N SER A 74 -1.17 -0.03 -5.58
CA SER A 74 -2.37 0.34 -6.34
C SER A 74 -3.43 0.94 -5.44
N LEU A 75 -4.28 1.83 -5.99
CA LEU A 75 -5.39 2.45 -5.28
C LEU A 75 -6.71 1.92 -5.86
N ARG A 76 -7.31 0.94 -5.20
CA ARG A 76 -8.42 0.15 -5.79
C ARG A 76 -9.81 0.63 -5.38
N ASN A 77 -9.90 1.40 -4.29
CA ASN A 77 -11.16 1.94 -3.80
C ASN A 77 -10.89 3.12 -2.86
N LYS A 78 -11.98 3.81 -2.48
CA LYS A 78 -11.93 4.96 -1.57
C LYS A 78 -11.33 4.63 -0.20
N GLU A 79 -11.68 3.49 0.39
CA GLU A 79 -11.17 3.11 1.72
C GLU A 79 -9.64 2.93 1.70
N GLU A 80 -9.12 2.23 0.69
CA GLU A 80 -7.67 2.04 0.51
C GLU A 80 -6.98 3.39 0.27
N TYR A 81 -7.58 4.28 -0.51
CA TYR A 81 -7.02 5.61 -0.72
C TYR A 81 -6.99 6.46 0.56
N GLU A 82 -8.04 6.44 1.38
CA GLU A 82 -8.04 7.11 2.69
C GLU A 82 -6.95 6.56 3.62
N PHE A 83 -6.78 5.24 3.63
CA PHE A 83 -5.73 4.59 4.41
C PHE A 83 -4.32 4.98 3.91
N VAL A 84 -4.10 5.00 2.60
CA VAL A 84 -2.81 5.44 2.01
C VAL A 84 -2.52 6.91 2.35
N LYS A 85 -3.52 7.79 2.34
CA LYS A 85 -3.36 9.18 2.78
C LYS A 85 -2.92 9.27 4.25
N MET A 86 -3.50 8.44 5.11
CA MET A 86 -3.13 8.38 6.53
C MET A 86 -1.69 7.90 6.73
N LEU A 87 -1.26 6.85 6.01
CA LEU A 87 0.13 6.40 5.99
C LEU A 87 1.05 7.52 5.49
N TYR A 88 0.72 8.11 4.35
CA TYR A 88 1.54 9.15 3.71
C TYR A 88 1.71 10.36 4.63
N ARG A 89 0.64 10.83 5.28
CA ARG A 89 0.69 11.91 6.26
C ARG A 89 1.62 11.61 7.44
N SER A 90 1.63 10.35 7.92
CA SER A 90 2.41 9.96 9.10
C SER A 90 3.93 10.05 8.86
N PHE A 91 4.37 9.82 7.61
CA PHE A 91 5.77 9.97 7.20
C PHE A 91 6.13 11.40 6.76
N HIS A 92 5.13 12.23 6.47
CA HIS A 92 5.30 13.59 5.97
C HIS A 92 5.48 14.60 7.12
N GLN A 93 6.42 14.31 8.02
CA GLN A 93 6.72 15.19 9.14
C GLN A 93 7.85 16.18 8.77
N LEU A 94 7.42 17.42 8.53
CA LEU A 94 8.02 18.65 9.08
C LEU A 94 9.01 19.52 8.29
N VAL A 95 9.58 19.18 7.12
CA VAL A 95 10.45 20.19 6.44
C VAL A 95 10.33 20.29 4.92
N ARG A 96 10.07 19.20 4.20
CA ARG A 96 9.81 19.27 2.74
C ARG A 96 8.75 18.28 2.31
N PRO A 97 7.84 18.69 1.40
CA PRO A 97 6.80 17.80 0.99
C PRO A 97 7.34 16.80 -0.05
N ILE A 98 7.76 15.62 0.40
CA ILE A 98 8.27 14.54 -0.45
C ILE A 98 7.09 13.85 -1.15
N PRO A 99 7.06 13.72 -2.49
CA PRO A 99 5.98 13.06 -3.21
C PRO A 99 6.05 11.53 -3.10
N LEU A 100 4.91 10.85 -3.20
CA LEU A 100 4.78 9.39 -3.19
C LEU A 100 4.62 8.89 -4.62
N LEU A 101 5.59 8.12 -5.12
CA LEU A 101 5.45 7.39 -6.38
C LEU A 101 4.49 6.21 -6.18
N ILE A 102 3.38 6.20 -6.91
CA ILE A 102 2.41 5.10 -6.87
C ILE A 102 2.63 4.14 -8.04
N GLY A 103 2.14 2.91 -7.93
CA GLY A 103 2.33 1.85 -8.92
C GLY A 103 1.60 2.07 -10.26
N LEU A 104 1.11 3.28 -10.54
CA LEU A 104 0.32 3.63 -11.72
C LEU A 104 1.19 4.17 -12.85
N THR A 105 1.09 3.55 -14.02
CA THR A 105 1.73 4.02 -15.25
C THR A 105 0.66 4.35 -16.28
N TYR A 106 0.77 5.50 -16.93
CA TYR A 106 0.02 5.81 -18.15
C TYR A 106 0.90 5.56 -19.36
N LYS A 107 0.50 4.65 -20.25
CA LYS A 107 1.24 4.34 -21.47
C LYS A 107 0.30 3.93 -22.57
N ASN A 108 0.55 4.38 -23.80
CA ASN A 108 -0.24 4.02 -24.98
C ASN A 108 -1.76 4.23 -24.78
N GLY A 109 -2.14 5.38 -24.21
CA GLY A 109 -3.55 5.73 -24.03
C GLY A 109 -4.24 5.07 -22.82
N ARG A 110 -3.52 4.28 -22.01
CA ARG A 110 -4.12 3.46 -20.95
C ARG A 110 -3.35 3.54 -19.63
N PHE A 111 -4.10 3.40 -18.55
CA PHE A 111 -3.57 3.29 -17.20
C PHE A 111 -3.34 1.83 -16.82
N HIS A 112 -2.22 1.56 -16.17
CA HIS A 112 -1.79 0.24 -15.75
C HIS A 112 -1.20 0.28 -14.35
N TRP A 113 -1.67 -0.61 -13.47
CA TRP A 113 -1.03 -0.88 -12.19
C TRP A 113 0.03 -1.99 -12.33
N PHE A 114 1.15 -1.89 -11.61
CA PHE A 114 2.18 -2.94 -11.61
C PHE A 114 1.69 -4.29 -11.09
N ASP A 115 0.82 -4.27 -10.07
CA ASP A 115 0.21 -5.48 -9.51
C ASP A 115 -0.85 -6.13 -10.43
N ARG A 116 -1.12 -5.52 -11.60
CA ARG A 116 -2.16 -5.92 -12.56
C ARG A 116 -3.58 -5.87 -12.00
N SER A 117 -3.80 -5.16 -10.90
CA SER A 117 -5.16 -4.90 -10.41
C SER A 117 -5.99 -4.12 -11.45
N PRO A 118 -7.32 -4.24 -11.43
CA PRO A 118 -8.18 -3.45 -12.30
C PRO A 118 -8.03 -1.94 -12.03
N PHE A 119 -7.99 -1.15 -13.09
CA PHE A 119 -8.03 0.32 -13.01
C PHE A 119 -9.48 0.81 -13.08
N ASN A 120 -10.18 0.75 -11.94
CA ASN A 120 -11.61 1.11 -11.82
C ASN A 120 -11.88 2.27 -10.85
N TYR A 121 -10.99 2.54 -9.89
CA TYR A 121 -11.06 3.69 -8.99
C TYR A 121 -10.20 4.84 -9.52
N THR A 122 -10.76 6.05 -9.63
CA THR A 122 -10.08 7.19 -10.29
C THR A 122 -10.16 8.51 -9.55
N ASP A 123 -10.90 8.61 -8.45
CA ASP A 123 -11.11 9.88 -7.74
C ASP A 123 -9.80 10.55 -7.30
N PHE A 124 -8.75 9.75 -7.02
CA PHE A 124 -7.45 10.26 -6.63
C PHE A 124 -6.72 11.04 -7.74
N LEU A 125 -7.08 10.85 -9.01
CA LEU A 125 -6.53 11.60 -10.14
C LEU A 125 -7.08 13.03 -10.24
N GLY A 126 -8.16 13.33 -9.53
CA GLY A 126 -8.79 14.64 -9.57
C GLY A 126 -9.63 14.89 -10.82
N ILE A 127 -10.30 16.03 -10.82
CA ILE A 127 -11.19 16.45 -11.91
C ILE A 127 -10.36 16.79 -13.15
N GLY A 128 -10.85 16.39 -14.34
CA GLY A 128 -10.21 16.74 -15.61
C GLY A 128 -9.02 15.87 -16.02
N TYR A 129 -8.67 14.85 -15.24
CA TYR A 129 -7.51 13.99 -15.54
C TYR A 129 -7.58 13.38 -16.96
N LYS A 130 -8.77 12.97 -17.42
CA LYS A 130 -8.94 12.41 -18.78
C LYS A 130 -8.50 13.39 -19.86
N SER A 131 -8.86 14.66 -19.72
CA SER A 131 -8.47 15.70 -20.67
C SER A 131 -6.96 15.92 -20.65
N HIS A 132 -6.35 15.96 -19.47
CA HIS A 132 -4.89 16.08 -19.32
C HIS A 132 -4.15 14.95 -20.03
N PHE A 133 -4.52 13.69 -19.74
CA PHE A 133 -3.84 12.53 -20.31
C PHE A 133 -4.17 12.28 -21.79
N SER A 134 -5.28 12.81 -22.32
CA SER A 134 -5.63 12.72 -23.74
C SER A 134 -4.65 13.47 -24.67
N LEU A 135 -3.83 14.37 -24.11
CA LEU A 135 -2.83 15.13 -24.86
C LEU A 135 -1.58 14.30 -25.21
N TYR A 136 -1.38 13.16 -24.54
CA TYR A 136 -0.21 12.31 -24.77
C TYR A 136 -0.36 11.44 -26.04
N LYS A 137 0.74 11.30 -26.76
CA LYS A 137 0.84 10.54 -28.01
C LYS A 137 1.09 9.06 -27.74
N LYS A 138 0.87 8.22 -28.76
CA LYS A 138 1.28 6.82 -28.72
C LYS A 138 2.80 6.72 -28.50
N GLY A 139 3.23 5.88 -27.57
CA GLY A 139 4.64 5.77 -27.15
C GLY A 139 4.96 6.56 -25.88
N ASP A 140 4.20 7.62 -25.56
CA ASP A 140 4.39 8.38 -24.33
C ASP A 140 4.16 7.49 -23.12
N CYS A 141 5.00 7.67 -22.10
CA CYS A 141 4.98 6.91 -20.87
C CYS A 141 5.11 7.88 -19.70
N ARG A 142 4.11 7.87 -18.80
CA ARG A 142 4.07 8.72 -17.62
C ARG A 142 3.93 7.89 -16.36
N ARG A 143 4.69 8.24 -15.32
CA ARG A 143 4.57 7.71 -13.96
C ARG A 143 3.86 8.74 -13.10
N ILE A 144 2.97 8.27 -12.23
CA ILE A 144 2.11 9.15 -11.44
C ILE A 144 2.61 9.20 -10.00
N PHE A 145 2.69 10.41 -9.46
CA PHE A 145 2.96 10.68 -8.06
C PHE A 145 1.71 11.20 -7.36
N LEU A 146 1.53 10.79 -6.10
CA LEU A 146 0.65 11.44 -5.15
C LEU A 146 1.47 12.47 -4.36
N HIS A 147 0.91 13.66 -4.17
CA HIS A 147 1.57 14.72 -3.43
C HIS A 147 0.61 15.36 -2.43
N SER A 148 1.13 15.59 -1.23
CA SER A 148 0.37 16.23 -0.15
C SER A 148 0.94 17.60 0.16
N ARG A 149 0.04 18.59 0.26
CA ARG A 149 0.38 19.97 0.65
C ARG A 149 -0.66 20.51 1.62
N ILE A 150 -0.21 21.32 2.57
CA ILE A 150 -1.10 22.08 3.44
C ILE A 150 -1.42 23.40 2.75
N ILE A 151 -2.70 23.68 2.55
CA ILE A 151 -3.22 24.90 1.91
C ILE A 151 -4.29 25.46 2.85
N HIS A 152 -4.09 26.67 3.37
CA HIS A 152 -4.99 27.32 4.33
C HIS A 152 -5.35 26.44 5.55
N GLY A 153 -4.38 25.72 6.11
CA GLY A 153 -4.58 24.82 7.26
C GLY A 153 -5.11 23.44 6.89
N ASP A 154 -5.69 23.27 5.70
CA ASP A 154 -6.18 21.98 5.22
C ASP A 154 -5.10 21.22 4.45
N ARG A 155 -4.89 19.96 4.82
CA ARG A 155 -4.07 19.05 4.01
C ARG A 155 -4.84 18.59 2.78
N LYS A 156 -4.38 19.00 1.61
CA LYS A 156 -4.89 18.55 0.31
C LYS A 156 -3.95 17.51 -0.30
N TYR A 157 -4.51 16.68 -1.17
CA TYR A 157 -3.80 15.64 -1.91
C TYR A 157 -4.12 15.79 -3.38
N TYR A 158 -3.08 15.76 -4.21
CA TYR A 158 -3.18 15.91 -5.65
C TYR A 158 -2.22 14.94 -6.31
N THR A 159 -2.44 14.69 -7.59
CA THR A 159 -1.51 13.91 -8.40
C THR A 159 -0.81 14.79 -9.40
N PHE A 160 0.39 14.38 -9.77
CA PHE A 160 1.11 14.90 -10.93
C PHE A 160 1.82 13.73 -11.60
N ASP A 161 2.21 13.92 -12.84
CA ASP A 161 2.83 12.88 -13.64
C ASP A 161 4.18 13.34 -14.20
N VAL A 162 5.07 12.38 -14.42
CA VAL A 162 6.45 12.61 -14.85
C VAL A 162 6.79 11.60 -15.96
N ASP A 163 7.64 11.99 -16.91
CA ASP A 163 8.10 11.09 -17.97
C ASP A 163 8.75 9.84 -17.37
N CYS A 164 8.40 8.65 -17.86
CA CYS A 164 8.96 7.41 -17.35
C CYS A 164 10.49 7.36 -17.39
N ASN A 165 11.13 8.05 -18.36
CA ASN A 165 12.58 8.07 -18.51
C ASN A 165 13.25 9.23 -17.74
N ALA A 166 12.47 10.09 -17.09
CA ALA A 166 13.03 11.13 -16.23
C ALA A 166 13.77 10.52 -15.04
N GLN A 167 14.83 11.20 -14.63
CA GLN A 167 15.43 10.99 -13.33
C GLN A 167 14.69 11.80 -12.28
N PHE A 168 14.44 11.21 -11.12
CA PHE A 168 13.79 11.88 -9.99
C PHE A 168 14.51 11.50 -8.70
N GLN A 169 14.68 12.46 -7.80
CA GLN A 169 15.33 12.27 -6.51
C GLN A 169 14.34 12.56 -5.37
N GLN A 170 14.53 11.88 -4.24
CA GLN A 170 13.81 12.10 -2.99
C GLN A 170 12.29 11.95 -3.14
N TYR A 171 11.84 10.71 -3.09
CA TYR A 171 10.42 10.36 -3.15
C TYR A 171 10.12 9.18 -2.22
N PHE A 172 8.86 9.02 -1.86
CA PHE A 172 8.40 7.84 -1.16
C PHE A 172 7.96 6.75 -2.14
N VAL A 173 8.09 5.50 -1.71
CA VAL A 173 7.50 4.32 -2.34
C VAL A 173 6.71 3.58 -1.26
N LEU A 174 5.44 3.27 -1.55
CA LEU A 174 4.62 2.44 -0.67
C LEU A 174 4.50 1.05 -1.28
N CYS A 175 5.07 0.06 -0.59
CA CYS A 175 4.99 -1.33 -0.99
C CYS A 175 3.84 -2.03 -0.29
N ARG A 176 3.11 -2.88 -1.01
CA ARG A 176 2.00 -3.67 -0.49
C ARG A 176 2.07 -5.11 -0.96
N TYR A 177 1.84 -6.06 -0.07
CA TYR A 177 1.52 -7.44 -0.42
C TYR A 177 0.22 -7.89 0.26
N GLN A 178 -0.38 -8.94 -0.28
CA GLN A 178 -1.56 -9.56 0.28
C GLN A 178 -1.15 -10.78 1.11
N LEU A 179 -1.66 -10.88 2.33
CA LEU A 179 -1.52 -12.10 3.12
C LEU A 179 -2.39 -13.21 2.51
N PRO A 180 -1.91 -14.47 2.52
CA PRO A 180 -2.75 -15.61 2.16
C PRO A 180 -4.04 -15.58 2.98
N PRO A 181 -5.17 -16.06 2.41
CA PRO A 181 -6.35 -16.29 3.23
C PRO A 181 -5.99 -17.26 4.36
N PRO A 182 -6.56 -17.10 5.56
CA PRO A 182 -6.36 -18.07 6.62
C PRO A 182 -6.77 -19.46 6.11
N PRO A 183 -6.06 -20.54 6.49
CA PRO A 183 -6.44 -21.89 6.06
C PRO A 183 -7.90 -22.14 6.43
N SER A 184 -8.70 -22.58 5.44
CA SER A 184 -10.11 -22.86 5.67
C SER A 184 -10.25 -23.94 6.75
N LYS A 185 -11.26 -23.81 7.61
CA LYS A 185 -11.53 -24.82 8.66
C LYS A 185 -11.74 -26.24 8.09
N ASP A 186 -12.08 -26.34 6.80
CA ASP A 186 -12.30 -27.62 6.12
C ASP A 186 -11.03 -28.46 5.91
N PHE A 187 -9.84 -27.88 5.99
CA PHE A 187 -8.59 -28.65 5.93
C PHE A 187 -8.44 -29.64 7.10
N TYR A 188 -9.13 -29.40 8.21
CA TYR A 188 -9.07 -30.24 9.41
C TYR A 188 -10.11 -31.37 9.44
N ARG A 189 -11.06 -31.42 8.49
CA ARG A 189 -12.02 -32.54 8.40
C ARG A 189 -11.49 -33.76 7.65
N ILE A 190 -10.36 -33.65 6.96
CA ILE A 190 -9.79 -34.74 6.16
C ILE A 190 -8.76 -35.58 6.96
N ILE A 191 -8.41 -35.16 8.18
CA ILE A 191 -7.38 -35.80 9.01
C ILE A 191 -7.90 -36.24 10.39
N SER A 192 -9.20 -36.46 10.52
CA SER A 192 -9.84 -36.93 11.76
C SER A 192 -10.71 -38.14 11.51
#